data_AF-A0A242CG90-F1
#
_entry.id   AF-A0A242CG90-F1
#
_cell.length_a   1.000
_cell.length_b   1.000
_cell.length_c   1.000
_cell.angle_alpha   90.00
_cell.angle_beta   90.00
_cell.angle_gamma   90.00
#
_symmetry.space_group_name_H-M   'P 1'
#
loop_
_entity.id
_entity.type
_entity.pdbx_description
1 polymer ?
#
loop_
_entity_poly.entity_id
_entity_poly.type
_entity_poly.pdbx_seq_one_letter_code
_entity_poly.pdbx_strand_id
1 'polypeptide(L)'
;MKIISHSSHYEIYPDDVKTSDLLPPQTYIVRFNKMSGFFLEKGTDLKNQEEKIYGPHLSKVDKVLGTYSMFERSLGIIASGDKGIGKSLFIQLLSERTIAQGIPVIIVKTAYFGIADFLDSIEQEVLVLFDEFEKVFDEDDDNCESQGALLGLFDGMSQQKRLYALTVNNLNKMSEFMLNRPGRFHYHFRFDYPDASEVTEYLEDKLSTKYHEAINDVVIFSSKIGLNYDCLRAIAFELNLGTPFKEAIKDLNIMNFTNERYDVTFELSDGTFERFEDKIVDLFTDSEELTYYLSRNRGRISVAFNPKKLVVDPITGIFSADSSNFISSEFIPEREYDENDNLIVSKEPAVTLDKIFIKKDKSASLAYAV
;
A
#
# COMPACT_ATOMS: atom_id res chain seq x y z
N MET A 1 -36.82 -2.63 36.94
CA MET A 1 -37.04 -1.64 35.89
C MET A 1 -36.11 -0.48 36.15
N LYS A 2 -35.32 -0.05 35.15
CA LYS A 2 -34.46 1.15 35.24
C LYS A 2 -35.04 2.25 34.37
N ILE A 3 -34.96 3.50 34.83
CA ILE A 3 -35.44 4.66 34.10
C ILE A 3 -34.26 5.58 33.86
N ILE A 4 -33.97 5.89 32.60
CA ILE A 4 -32.97 6.89 32.20
C ILE A 4 -33.75 8.17 31.84
N SER A 5 -33.35 9.30 32.41
CA SER A 5 -34.00 10.59 32.16
C SER A 5 -33.04 11.56 31.48
N HIS A 6 -33.46 12.12 30.35
CA HIS A 6 -32.77 13.21 29.67
C HIS A 6 -33.70 14.42 29.59
N SER A 7 -33.44 15.43 30.43
CA SER A 7 -34.23 16.67 30.54
C SER A 7 -35.72 16.42 30.80
N SER A 8 -36.54 16.32 29.75
CA SER A 8 -38.00 16.10 29.79
C SER A 8 -38.43 14.71 29.29
N HIS A 9 -37.50 13.89 28.82
CA HIS A 9 -37.76 12.55 28.30
C HIS A 9 -37.34 11.48 29.30
N TYR A 10 -38.18 10.47 29.46
CA TYR A 10 -37.95 9.32 30.33
C TYR A 10 -38.00 8.05 29.48
N GLU A 11 -36.91 7.30 29.47
CA GLU A 11 -36.82 6.01 28.80
C GLU A 11 -36.78 4.89 29.83
N ILE A 12 -37.61 3.88 29.61
CA ILE A 12 -37.78 2.75 30.53
C ILE A 12 -37.05 1.55 29.95
N TYR A 13 -36.16 0.99 30.75
CA TYR A 13 -35.37 -0.17 30.39
C TYR A 13 -35.53 -1.33 31.39
N PRO A 14 -35.19 -2.57 30.98
CA PRO A 14 -35.14 -3.71 31.89
C PRO A 14 -34.03 -3.54 32.97
N ASP A 15 -34.08 -4.40 34.01
CA ASP A 15 -33.21 -4.28 35.19
C ASP A 15 -31.71 -4.49 34.93
N ASP A 16 -31.36 -5.07 33.79
CA ASP A 16 -30.00 -5.41 33.39
C ASP A 16 -29.21 -4.24 32.80
N VAL A 17 -29.82 -3.06 32.63
CA VAL A 17 -29.11 -1.88 32.14
C VAL A 17 -27.96 -1.48 33.06
N LYS A 18 -26.79 -1.29 32.48
CA LYS A 18 -25.62 -0.74 33.15
C LYS A 18 -25.30 0.62 32.53
N THR A 19 -25.02 1.59 33.39
CA THR A 19 -24.56 2.93 32.98
C THR A 19 -23.04 2.99 33.17
N SER A 20 -22.36 3.67 32.27
CA SER A 20 -20.91 3.92 32.35
C SER A 20 -20.65 5.32 31.83
N ASP A 21 -19.75 6.05 32.49
CA ASP A 21 -19.35 7.39 32.05
C ASP A 21 -18.37 7.34 30.88
N LEU A 22 -17.67 6.21 30.73
CA LEU A 22 -16.70 5.96 29.66
C LEU A 22 -16.99 4.61 29.00
N LEU A 23 -16.74 4.54 27.70
CA LEU A 23 -16.68 3.31 26.92
C LEU A 23 -15.51 2.45 27.43
N PRO A 24 -15.77 1.20 27.85
CA PRO A 24 -14.72 0.25 28.18
C PRO A 24 -13.74 0.05 27.02
N PRO A 25 -12.43 -0.19 27.29
CA PRO A 25 -11.40 -0.36 26.27
C PRO A 25 -11.60 -1.69 25.54
N GLN A 26 -12.44 -1.66 24.51
CA GLN A 26 -12.86 -2.78 23.67
C GLN A 26 -13.13 -2.27 22.27
N THR A 27 -13.38 -3.19 21.36
CA THR A 27 -13.75 -2.86 19.98
C THR A 27 -15.26 -2.69 19.86
N TYR A 28 -15.67 -1.62 19.18
CA TYR A 28 -17.06 -1.30 18.85
C TYR A 28 -17.21 -1.12 17.36
N ILE A 29 -18.42 -1.36 16.84
CA ILE A 29 -18.78 -1.11 15.46
C ILE A 29 -19.93 -0.10 15.43
N VAL A 30 -19.79 0.94 14.62
CA VAL A 30 -20.86 1.92 14.44
C VAL A 30 -22.02 1.28 13.67
N ARG A 31 -23.22 1.45 14.21
CA ARG A 31 -24.48 1.03 13.61
C ARG A 31 -25.47 2.18 13.62
N PHE A 32 -26.41 2.12 12.69
CA PHE A 32 -27.52 3.05 12.63
C PHE A 32 -28.84 2.28 12.52
N ASN A 33 -29.80 2.69 13.33
CA ASN A 33 -31.18 2.23 13.23
C ASN A 33 -32.09 3.44 12.96
N LYS A 34 -33.02 3.30 12.01
CA LYS A 34 -33.91 4.40 11.62
C LYS A 34 -34.78 4.94 12.75
N MET A 35 -35.08 4.12 13.76
CA MET A 35 -35.93 4.50 14.89
C MET A 35 -35.13 5.04 16.09
N SER A 36 -33.97 4.45 16.39
CA SER A 36 -33.20 4.79 17.60
C SER A 36 -31.93 5.60 17.32
N GLY A 37 -31.60 5.85 16.04
CA GLY A 37 -30.39 6.57 15.65
C GLY A 37 -29.12 5.72 15.71
N PHE A 38 -27.98 6.40 15.91
CA PHE A 38 -26.67 5.77 15.99
C PHE A 38 -26.45 5.04 17.30
N PHE A 39 -25.76 3.90 17.24
CA PHE A 39 -25.34 3.15 18.42
C PHE A 39 -24.03 2.40 18.16
N LEU A 40 -23.37 2.01 19.25
CA LEU A 40 -22.16 1.18 19.22
C LEU A 40 -22.52 -0.26 19.54
N GLU A 41 -22.29 -1.16 18.59
CA GLU A 41 -22.39 -2.59 18.79
C GLU A 41 -21.01 -3.12 19.24
N LYS A 42 -20.96 -3.95 20.28
CA LYS A 42 -19.71 -4.58 20.69
C LYS A 42 -19.18 -5.48 19.58
N GLY A 43 -17.99 -5.17 19.08
CA GLY A 43 -17.27 -5.98 18.13
C GLY A 43 -16.48 -7.10 18.81
N THR A 44 -16.01 -8.05 18.01
CA THR A 44 -14.90 -8.93 18.41
C THR A 44 -13.60 -8.14 18.36
N ASP A 45 -12.80 -8.22 19.42
CA ASP A 45 -11.49 -7.58 19.42
C ASP A 45 -10.62 -8.10 18.28
N LEU A 46 -10.02 -7.16 17.55
CA LEU A 46 -9.10 -7.41 16.46
C LEU A 46 -7.83 -8.04 17.01
N LYS A 47 -7.81 -9.38 17.14
CA LYS A 47 -6.62 -10.12 17.59
C LYS A 47 -5.75 -10.51 16.42
N ASN A 48 -4.47 -10.18 16.49
CA ASN A 48 -3.46 -10.73 15.60
C ASN A 48 -3.32 -12.24 15.85
N GLN A 49 -3.48 -13.04 14.80
CA GLN A 49 -3.28 -14.48 14.83
C GLN A 49 -1.89 -14.89 14.30
N GLU A 50 -1.12 -13.95 13.78
CA GLU A 50 0.21 -14.22 13.24
C GLU A 50 1.27 -14.22 14.35
N GLU A 51 1.98 -15.33 14.48
CA GLU A 51 3.06 -15.50 15.47
C GLU A 51 4.26 -14.57 15.22
N LYS A 52 4.51 -14.24 13.95
CA LYS A 52 5.59 -13.36 13.52
C LYS A 52 5.07 -12.34 12.54
N ILE A 53 5.40 -11.07 12.79
CA ILE A 53 5.04 -9.91 11.97
C ILE A 53 6.28 -9.54 11.17
N TYR A 54 6.14 -9.46 9.86
CA TYR A 54 7.22 -9.11 8.94
C TYR A 54 7.17 -7.62 8.59
N GLY A 55 8.33 -7.05 8.27
CA GLY A 55 8.47 -5.66 7.85
C GLY A 55 8.25 -4.62 8.98
N PRO A 56 8.08 -3.33 8.62
CA PRO A 56 8.16 -2.21 9.56
C PRO A 56 6.86 -1.94 10.35
N HIS A 57 5.97 -2.93 10.50
CA HIS A 57 4.63 -2.69 11.04
C HIS A 57 4.66 -2.26 12.50
N LEU A 58 5.44 -2.98 13.33
CA LEU A 58 5.58 -2.67 14.76
C LEU A 58 6.22 -1.31 15.00
N SER A 59 7.28 -0.98 14.27
CA SER A 59 7.95 0.32 14.41
C SER A 59 7.05 1.49 13.96
N LYS A 60 6.20 1.30 12.94
CA LYS A 60 5.16 2.27 12.56
C LYS A 60 4.11 2.45 13.65
N VAL A 61 3.65 1.38 14.30
CA VAL A 61 2.70 1.45 15.43
C VAL A 61 3.31 2.19 16.62
N ASP A 62 4.54 1.83 17.00
CA ASP A 62 5.24 2.49 18.11
C ASP A 62 5.46 3.99 17.81
N LYS A 63 5.78 4.33 16.55
CA LYS A 63 5.88 5.72 16.09
C LYS A 63 4.56 6.47 16.25
N VAL A 64 3.44 5.88 15.82
CA VAL A 64 2.11 6.48 15.96
C VAL A 64 1.77 6.76 17.41
N LEU A 65 1.91 5.75 18.28
CA LEU A 65 1.52 5.88 19.69
C LEU A 65 2.44 6.82 20.44
N GLY A 66 3.74 6.79 20.13
CA GLY A 66 4.71 7.76 20.64
C GLY A 66 4.30 9.19 20.29
N THR A 67 3.98 9.47 19.03
CA THR A 67 3.54 10.80 18.61
C THR A 67 2.19 11.18 19.20
N TYR A 68 1.22 10.27 19.24
CA TYR A 68 -0.10 10.52 19.81
C TYR A 68 -0.02 10.88 21.31
N SER A 69 0.89 10.26 22.05
CA SER A 69 1.12 10.58 23.46
C SER A 69 1.65 12.00 23.69
N MET A 70 2.36 12.57 22.71
CA MET A 70 2.92 13.93 22.78
C MET A 70 1.96 15.00 22.25
N PHE A 71 0.94 14.63 21.50
CA PHE A 71 -0.02 15.58 20.93
C PHE A 71 -1.14 15.90 21.92
N GLU A 72 -1.54 17.17 21.96
CA GLU A 72 -2.78 17.64 22.62
C GLU A 72 -3.97 17.70 21.65
N ARG A 73 -3.73 17.40 20.37
CA ARG A 73 -4.72 17.42 19.29
C ARG A 73 -4.93 16.02 18.71
N SER A 74 -6.00 15.88 17.94
CA SER A 74 -6.25 14.67 17.15
C SER A 74 -5.11 14.34 16.19
N LEU A 75 -4.87 13.04 15.98
CA LEU A 75 -3.85 12.52 15.07
C LEU A 75 -4.53 11.67 13.99
N GLY A 76 -4.36 12.03 12.73
CA GLY A 76 -4.81 11.22 11.59
C GLY A 76 -3.67 10.43 10.95
N ILE A 77 -3.96 9.19 10.56
CA ILE A 77 -3.07 8.28 9.84
C ILE A 77 -3.80 7.70 8.62
N ILE A 78 -3.10 7.67 7.49
CA ILE A 78 -3.51 6.95 6.29
C ILE A 78 -2.56 5.77 6.10
N ALA A 79 -3.09 4.55 6.05
CA ALA A 79 -2.39 3.36 5.62
C ALA A 79 -2.84 3.02 4.19
N SER A 80 -1.97 3.17 3.19
CA SER A 80 -2.32 2.94 1.79
C SER A 80 -1.50 1.84 1.12
N GLY A 81 -2.05 1.28 0.05
CA GLY A 81 -1.39 0.36 -0.87
C GLY A 81 -2.35 -0.76 -1.30
N ASP A 82 -1.88 -1.70 -2.11
CA ASP A 82 -2.69 -2.80 -2.66
C ASP A 82 -3.29 -3.76 -1.61
N LYS A 83 -4.25 -4.59 -2.03
CA LYS A 83 -4.89 -5.59 -1.18
C LYS A 83 -3.87 -6.65 -0.73
N GLY A 84 -3.92 -7.06 0.54
CA GLY A 84 -3.09 -8.15 1.08
C GLY A 84 -1.67 -7.78 1.52
N ILE A 85 -1.28 -6.51 1.47
CA ILE A 85 0.08 -6.04 1.81
C ILE A 85 0.32 -5.75 3.31
N GLY A 86 -0.68 -5.99 4.18
CA GLY A 86 -0.53 -5.77 5.62
C GLY A 86 -1.18 -4.52 6.22
N LYS A 87 -1.96 -3.74 5.46
CA LYS A 87 -2.75 -2.61 6.02
C LYS A 87 -3.65 -3.03 7.18
N SER A 88 -4.41 -4.12 7.00
CA SER A 88 -5.30 -4.64 8.04
C SER A 88 -4.51 -5.15 9.25
N LEU A 89 -3.33 -5.74 9.05
CA LEU A 89 -2.44 -6.17 10.13
C LEU A 89 -1.95 -4.95 10.94
N PHE A 90 -1.54 -3.87 10.27
CA PHE A 90 -1.16 -2.62 10.95
C PHE A 90 -2.30 -2.07 11.82
N ILE A 91 -3.54 -2.06 11.31
CA ILE A 91 -4.70 -1.61 12.08
C ILE A 91 -5.03 -2.53 13.26
N GLN A 92 -4.90 -3.85 13.09
CA GLN A 92 -5.06 -4.82 14.18
C GLN A 92 -4.06 -4.55 15.31
N LEU A 93 -2.78 -4.42 14.97
CA LEU A 93 -1.71 -4.13 15.95
C LEU A 93 -1.92 -2.79 16.64
N LEU A 94 -2.33 -1.76 15.89
CA LEU A 94 -2.65 -0.46 16.45
C LEU A 94 -3.80 -0.57 17.46
N SER A 95 -4.87 -1.29 17.10
CA SER A 95 -6.05 -1.51 17.94
C SER A 95 -5.72 -2.23 19.24
N GLU A 96 -4.92 -3.30 19.17
CA GLU A 96 -4.48 -4.05 20.35
C GLU A 96 -3.70 -3.15 21.32
N ARG A 97 -2.76 -2.36 20.78
CA ARG A 97 -1.94 -1.47 21.58
C ARG A 97 -2.74 -0.31 22.18
N THR A 98 -3.70 0.27 21.46
CA THR A 98 -4.58 1.32 22.01
C THR A 98 -5.50 0.77 23.10
N ILE A 99 -6.09 -0.41 22.90
CA ILE A 99 -6.91 -1.08 23.92
C ILE A 99 -6.10 -1.35 25.18
N ALA A 100 -4.86 -1.83 25.03
CA ALA A 100 -3.95 -2.04 26.16
C ALA A 100 -3.59 -0.73 26.91
N GLN A 101 -3.67 0.42 26.24
CA GLN A 101 -3.49 1.75 26.83
C GLN A 101 -4.80 2.34 27.39
N GLY A 102 -5.91 1.60 27.36
CA GLY A 102 -7.20 2.07 27.86
C GLY A 102 -8.03 2.88 26.86
N ILE A 103 -7.59 2.97 25.60
CA ILE A 103 -8.27 3.69 24.53
C ILE A 103 -9.16 2.71 23.75
N PRO A 104 -10.49 2.85 23.75
CA PRO A 104 -11.37 1.98 22.99
C PRO A 104 -11.26 2.23 21.48
N VAL A 105 -11.70 1.24 20.72
CA VAL A 105 -11.59 1.23 19.25
C VAL A 105 -12.99 1.24 18.65
N ILE A 106 -13.24 2.13 17.70
CA ILE A 106 -14.52 2.27 17.01
C ILE A 106 -14.27 2.01 15.52
N ILE A 107 -14.93 0.99 14.98
CA ILE A 107 -14.83 0.62 13.57
C ILE A 107 -16.04 1.17 12.82
N VAL A 108 -15.76 1.93 11.77
CA VAL A 108 -16.74 2.44 10.81
C VAL A 108 -16.71 1.57 9.56
N LYS A 109 -17.78 0.82 9.32
CA LYS A 109 -17.93 -0.07 8.14
C LYS A 109 -18.92 0.43 7.10
N THR A 110 -19.68 1.47 7.41
CA THR A 110 -20.78 1.96 6.56
C THR A 110 -20.88 3.47 6.70
N ALA A 111 -20.99 4.17 5.58
CA ALA A 111 -21.12 5.62 5.50
C ALA A 111 -22.56 6.08 5.73
N TYR A 112 -23.02 6.01 6.98
CA TYR A 112 -24.33 6.54 7.36
C TYR A 112 -24.32 8.07 7.40
N PHE A 113 -25.39 8.70 6.91
CA PHE A 113 -25.59 10.15 7.08
C PHE A 113 -25.60 10.55 8.56
N GLY A 114 -24.91 11.65 8.90
CA GLY A 114 -24.74 12.16 10.25
C GLY A 114 -23.69 11.42 11.07
N ILE A 115 -22.91 10.51 10.48
CA ILE A 115 -21.89 9.75 11.22
C ILE A 115 -20.79 10.67 11.77
N ALA A 116 -20.50 11.78 11.09
CA ALA A 116 -19.54 12.78 11.55
C ALA A 116 -19.95 13.35 12.92
N ASP A 117 -21.19 13.82 13.02
CA ASP A 117 -21.74 14.38 14.26
C ASP A 117 -21.80 13.34 15.38
N PHE A 118 -22.15 12.09 15.04
CA PHE A 118 -22.16 11.00 16.01
C PHE A 118 -20.76 10.73 16.58
N LEU A 119 -19.74 10.63 15.72
CA LEU A 119 -18.36 10.43 16.17
C LEU A 119 -17.87 11.63 16.99
N ASP A 120 -18.28 12.85 16.63
CA ASP A 120 -17.90 14.05 17.37
C ASP A 120 -18.56 14.16 18.75
N SER A 121 -19.73 13.53 18.94
CA SER A 121 -20.40 13.47 20.24
C SER A 121 -19.67 12.62 21.29
N ILE A 122 -18.68 11.81 20.89
CA ILE A 122 -17.92 10.95 21.80
C ILE A 122 -16.78 11.76 22.43
N GLU A 123 -16.96 12.16 23.69
CA GLU A 123 -16.04 13.10 24.36
C GLU A 123 -14.68 12.49 24.78
N GLN A 124 -14.62 11.17 25.00
CA GLN A 124 -13.40 10.49 25.44
C GLN A 124 -12.41 10.23 24.28
N GLU A 125 -11.14 9.99 24.63
CA GLU A 125 -10.14 9.54 23.66
C GLU A 125 -10.54 8.17 23.09
N VAL A 126 -10.58 8.07 21.76
CA VAL A 126 -10.91 6.85 21.02
C VAL A 126 -10.02 6.72 19.78
N LEU A 127 -9.79 5.48 19.35
CA LEU A 127 -9.29 5.17 18.01
C LEU A 127 -10.48 4.93 17.08
N VAL A 128 -10.66 5.77 16.06
CA VAL A 128 -11.66 5.58 15.01
C VAL A 128 -11.00 5.00 13.76
N LEU A 129 -11.48 3.84 13.35
CA LEU A 129 -10.98 3.08 12.21
C LEU A 129 -11.95 3.14 11.05
N PHE A 130 -11.42 3.53 9.90
CA PHE A 130 -12.12 3.48 8.62
C PHE A 130 -11.42 2.45 7.73
N ASP A 131 -12.09 1.32 7.48
CA ASP A 131 -11.55 0.25 6.65
C ASP A 131 -12.06 0.36 5.21
N GLU A 132 -11.15 0.21 4.24
CA GLU A 132 -11.40 0.43 2.81
C GLU A 132 -12.17 1.74 2.55
N PHE A 133 -11.65 2.83 3.12
CA PHE A 133 -12.37 4.10 3.22
C PHE A 133 -12.88 4.60 1.87
N GLU A 134 -12.06 4.49 0.83
CA GLU A 134 -12.39 4.93 -0.53
C GLU A 134 -13.55 4.15 -1.17
N LYS A 135 -13.90 2.98 -0.62
CA LYS A 135 -15.05 2.19 -1.07
C LYS A 135 -16.28 2.41 -0.21
N VAL A 136 -16.08 2.69 1.08
CA VAL A 136 -17.18 2.91 2.03
C VAL A 136 -17.75 4.31 1.88
N PHE A 137 -16.89 5.30 1.64
CA PHE A 137 -17.24 6.70 1.43
C PHE A 137 -16.93 7.07 -0.02
N ASP A 138 -17.72 6.52 -0.95
CA ASP A 138 -17.56 6.82 -2.38
C ASP A 138 -18.11 8.24 -2.66
N GLU A 139 -17.29 9.13 -3.24
CA GLU A 139 -17.72 10.51 -3.55
C GLU A 139 -18.80 10.53 -4.64
N ASP A 140 -18.92 9.46 -5.44
CA ASP A 140 -19.92 9.33 -6.51
C ASP A 140 -21.28 8.77 -6.02
N ASP A 141 -21.41 8.36 -4.75
CA ASP A 141 -22.67 7.82 -4.19
C ASP A 141 -23.43 8.84 -3.32
N ASP A 142 -24.45 9.45 -3.92
CA ASP A 142 -25.36 10.41 -3.27
C ASP A 142 -26.22 9.80 -2.13
N ASN A 143 -26.23 8.47 -1.95
CA ASN A 143 -27.02 7.79 -0.92
C ASN A 143 -26.25 7.51 0.37
N CYS A 144 -25.01 7.98 0.46
CA CYS A 144 -24.16 7.81 1.63
C CYS A 144 -23.52 9.13 2.06
N GLU A 145 -22.92 9.12 3.25
CA GLU A 145 -22.18 10.29 3.72
C GLU A 145 -20.93 10.52 2.87
N SER A 146 -20.73 11.77 2.44
CA SER A 146 -19.57 12.13 1.61
C SER A 146 -18.26 12.15 2.43
N GLN A 147 -17.13 11.96 1.74
CA GLN A 147 -15.80 12.18 2.33
C GLN A 147 -15.65 13.62 2.86
N GLY A 148 -16.24 14.60 2.17
CA GLY A 148 -16.21 16.01 2.54
C GLY A 148 -16.81 16.29 3.92
N ALA A 149 -17.89 15.60 4.30
CA ALA A 149 -18.53 15.76 5.59
C ALA A 149 -17.62 15.34 6.76
N LEU A 150 -16.68 14.42 6.52
CA LEU A 150 -15.74 13.96 7.54
C LEU A 150 -14.54 14.90 7.72
N LEU A 151 -14.30 15.85 6.82
CA LEU A 151 -13.14 16.75 6.91
C LEU A 151 -13.10 17.52 8.23
N GLY A 152 -14.27 17.91 8.76
CA GLY A 152 -14.38 18.59 10.06
C GLY A 152 -13.84 17.75 11.23
N LEU A 153 -13.99 16.42 11.17
CA LEU A 153 -13.44 15.51 12.19
C LEU A 153 -11.91 15.51 12.19
N PHE A 154 -11.31 15.62 11.00
CA PHE A 154 -9.86 15.53 10.82
C PHE A 154 -9.15 16.87 10.98
N ASP A 155 -9.85 17.99 10.79
CA ASP A 155 -9.27 19.34 10.82
C ASP A 155 -8.83 19.85 12.20
N GLY A 156 -9.03 19.05 13.25
CA GLY A 156 -8.61 19.41 14.62
C GLY A 156 -9.37 20.60 15.22
N MET A 157 -10.52 20.96 14.63
CA MET A 157 -11.49 21.91 15.21
C MET A 157 -12.26 21.30 16.38
N SER A 158 -12.34 19.98 16.41
CA SER A 158 -12.81 19.20 17.56
C SER A 158 -11.86 19.44 18.73
N GLN A 159 -12.40 19.83 19.90
CA GLN A 159 -11.60 19.99 21.12
C GLN A 159 -11.16 18.65 21.72
N GLN A 160 -11.71 17.56 21.20
CA GLN A 160 -11.46 16.20 21.65
C GLN A 160 -10.24 15.61 20.94
N LYS A 161 -9.33 15.02 21.72
CA LYS A 161 -8.16 14.32 21.21
C LYS A 161 -8.54 12.91 20.77
N ARG A 162 -8.51 12.63 19.47
CA ARG A 162 -8.83 11.30 18.90
C ARG A 162 -7.72 10.81 17.97
N LEU A 163 -7.63 9.50 17.82
CA LEU A 163 -6.76 8.86 16.83
C LEU A 163 -7.63 8.39 15.67
N TYR A 164 -7.36 8.87 14.46
CA TYR A 164 -8.05 8.42 13.25
C TYR A 164 -7.09 7.59 12.41
N ALA A 165 -7.50 6.40 11.99
CA ALA A 165 -6.73 5.60 11.04
C ALA A 165 -7.62 5.12 9.88
N LEU A 166 -7.19 5.42 8.66
CA LEU A 166 -7.84 4.99 7.43
C LEU A 166 -7.00 3.96 6.71
N THR A 167 -7.63 2.91 6.20
CA THR A 167 -7.02 2.04 5.19
C THR A 167 -7.55 2.40 3.81
N VAL A 168 -6.64 2.49 2.83
CA VAL A 168 -6.98 2.88 1.46
C VAL A 168 -6.30 1.96 0.47
N ASN A 169 -7.05 1.39 -0.48
CA ASN A 169 -6.45 0.63 -1.58
C ASN A 169 -6.16 1.50 -2.80
N ASN A 170 -7.05 2.44 -3.12
CA ASN A 170 -6.90 3.33 -4.27
C ASN A 170 -6.89 4.80 -3.85
N LEU A 171 -5.72 5.41 -3.85
CA LEU A 171 -5.54 6.83 -3.49
C LEU A 171 -6.25 7.79 -4.45
N ASN A 172 -6.49 7.40 -5.70
CA ASN A 172 -7.18 8.26 -6.68
C ASN A 172 -8.67 8.45 -6.37
N LYS A 173 -9.24 7.58 -5.52
CA LYS A 173 -10.61 7.69 -5.02
C LYS A 173 -10.71 8.43 -3.69
N MET A 174 -9.58 8.89 -3.15
CA MET A 174 -9.57 9.75 -1.98
C MET A 174 -9.76 11.20 -2.40
N SER A 175 -10.54 11.93 -1.62
CA SER A 175 -10.66 13.38 -1.74
C SER A 175 -9.27 14.03 -1.67
N GLU A 176 -8.93 14.89 -2.64
CA GLU A 176 -7.66 15.62 -2.66
C GLU A 176 -7.48 16.49 -1.41
N PHE A 177 -8.60 16.90 -0.79
CA PHE A 177 -8.62 17.65 0.46
C PHE A 177 -8.08 16.85 1.64
N MET A 178 -8.10 15.51 1.60
CA MET A 178 -7.52 14.66 2.64
C MET A 178 -6.02 14.44 2.44
N LEU A 179 -5.53 14.53 1.21
CA LEU A 179 -4.14 14.25 0.87
C LEU A 179 -3.25 15.50 1.05
N ASN A 180 -1.94 15.28 1.23
CA ASN A 180 -0.93 16.33 1.34
C ASN A 180 -1.22 17.40 2.43
N ARG A 181 -1.96 17.03 3.49
CA ARG A 181 -2.26 17.90 4.64
C ARG A 181 -1.88 17.25 5.98
N PRO A 182 -0.63 17.43 6.46
CA PRO A 182 -0.17 16.92 7.76
C PRO A 182 -0.94 17.44 8.98
N GLY A 183 -1.72 18.51 8.80
CA GLY A 183 -2.66 19.00 9.81
C GLY A 183 -3.80 18.02 10.10
N ARG A 184 -4.31 17.36 9.04
CA ARG A 184 -5.39 16.35 9.08
C ARG A 184 -4.82 14.95 9.29
N PHE A 185 -3.94 14.56 8.37
CA PHE A 185 -3.29 13.25 8.35
C PHE A 185 -1.79 13.44 8.48
N HIS A 186 -1.31 13.32 9.71
CA HIS A 186 0.10 13.54 10.03
C HIS A 186 0.99 12.46 9.41
N TYR A 187 0.50 11.22 9.35
CA TYR A 187 1.20 10.11 8.72
C TYR A 187 0.44 9.55 7.53
N HIS A 188 1.16 9.38 6.43
CA HIS A 188 0.75 8.56 5.30
C HIS A 188 1.72 7.40 5.16
N PHE A 189 1.37 6.27 5.76
CA PHE A 189 2.13 5.03 5.62
C PHE A 189 1.72 4.32 4.35
N ARG A 190 2.63 4.34 3.39
CA ARG A 190 2.54 3.52 2.19
C ARG A 190 3.11 2.15 2.53
N PHE A 191 2.31 1.12 2.29
CA PHE A 191 2.73 -0.26 2.34
C PHE A 191 2.92 -0.69 0.90
N ASP A 192 4.03 -1.37 0.65
CA ASP A 192 4.38 -1.89 -0.66
C ASP A 192 4.44 -3.42 -0.60
N TYR A 193 4.59 -4.04 -1.76
CA TYR A 193 4.90 -5.47 -1.82
C TYR A 193 6.19 -5.78 -1.07
N PRO A 194 6.24 -6.94 -0.38
CA PRO A 194 7.43 -7.39 0.30
C PRO A 194 8.61 -7.44 -0.65
N ASP A 195 9.77 -6.97 -0.20
CA ASP A 195 10.99 -7.09 -0.98
C ASP A 195 11.58 -8.50 -0.95
N ALA A 196 12.63 -8.73 -1.73
CA ALA A 196 13.25 -10.05 -1.83
C ALA A 196 13.75 -10.59 -0.47
N SER A 197 14.20 -9.72 0.43
CA SER A 197 14.62 -10.12 1.78
C SER A 197 13.43 -10.50 2.65
N GLU A 198 12.35 -9.74 2.60
CA GLU A 198 11.10 -10.04 3.32
C GLU A 198 10.43 -11.32 2.80
N VAL A 199 10.44 -11.54 1.47
CA VAL A 199 9.94 -12.77 0.84
C VAL A 199 10.77 -13.99 1.28
N THR A 200 12.10 -13.86 1.27
CA THR A 200 13.01 -14.94 1.68
C THR A 200 12.78 -15.30 3.14
N GLU A 201 12.80 -14.31 4.04
CA GLU A 201 12.56 -14.51 5.48
C GLU A 201 11.20 -15.19 5.73
N TYR A 202 10.15 -14.71 5.06
CA TYR A 202 8.82 -15.29 5.17
C TYR A 202 8.78 -16.77 4.75
N LEU A 203 9.40 -17.11 3.61
CA LEU A 203 9.38 -18.47 3.09
C LEU A 203 10.27 -19.42 3.89
N GLU A 204 11.42 -18.96 4.39
CA GLU A 204 12.28 -19.75 5.28
C GLU A 204 11.53 -20.18 6.56
N ASP A 205 10.72 -19.26 7.11
CA ASP A 205 9.92 -19.52 8.32
C ASP A 205 8.70 -20.43 8.06
N LYS A 206 8.11 -20.38 6.87
CA LYS A 206 6.86 -21.10 6.54
C LYS A 206 7.06 -22.40 5.76
N LEU A 207 8.19 -22.57 5.06
CA LEU A 207 8.50 -23.77 4.31
C LEU A 207 9.30 -24.77 5.15
N SER A 208 9.01 -26.05 4.95
CA SER A 208 9.90 -27.11 5.39
C SER A 208 11.26 -27.00 4.67
N THR A 209 12.36 -27.25 5.38
CA THR A 209 13.73 -27.15 4.87
C THR A 209 13.98 -27.94 3.58
N LYS A 210 13.22 -29.02 3.35
CA LYS A 210 13.25 -29.81 2.10
C LYS A 210 12.83 -29.04 0.83
N TYR A 211 12.13 -27.92 0.98
CA TYR A 211 11.60 -27.11 -0.13
C TYR A 211 12.28 -25.75 -0.25
N HIS A 212 13.34 -25.49 0.53
CA HIS A 212 14.06 -24.22 0.50
C HIS A 212 14.73 -23.94 -0.86
N GLU A 213 15.01 -24.97 -1.66
CA GLU A 213 15.52 -24.80 -3.03
C GLU A 213 14.56 -24.00 -3.94
N ALA A 214 13.24 -24.04 -3.66
CA ALA A 214 12.24 -23.30 -4.42
C ALA A 214 12.18 -21.81 -4.05
N ILE A 215 12.77 -21.38 -2.93
CA ILE A 215 12.69 -19.99 -2.45
C ILE A 215 13.24 -19.02 -3.49
N ASN A 216 14.37 -19.36 -4.11
CA ASN A 216 14.98 -18.54 -5.16
C ASN A 216 14.04 -18.33 -6.35
N ASP A 217 13.30 -19.36 -6.76
CA ASP A 217 12.32 -19.25 -7.85
C ASP A 217 11.16 -18.31 -7.47
N VAL A 218 10.70 -18.36 -6.21
CA VAL A 218 9.64 -17.46 -5.72
C VAL A 218 10.13 -16.01 -5.64
N VAL A 219 11.37 -15.78 -5.21
CA VAL A 219 11.98 -14.45 -5.14
C VAL A 219 12.16 -13.85 -6.53
N ILE A 220 12.63 -14.65 -7.50
CA ILE A 220 12.72 -14.23 -8.90
C ILE A 220 11.33 -13.94 -9.48
N PHE A 221 10.31 -14.66 -9.04
CA PHE A 221 8.94 -14.39 -9.46
C PHE A 221 8.37 -13.13 -8.81
N SER A 222 8.65 -12.87 -7.53
CA SER A 222 8.20 -11.67 -6.80
C SER A 222 8.87 -10.38 -7.27
N SER A 223 10.06 -10.46 -7.86
CA SER A 223 10.68 -9.29 -8.50
C SER A 223 10.02 -8.91 -9.82
N LYS A 224 9.30 -9.86 -10.46
CA LYS A 224 8.53 -9.61 -11.69
C LYS A 224 7.07 -9.22 -11.37
N ILE A 225 6.39 -9.97 -10.49
CA ILE A 225 4.98 -9.74 -10.11
C ILE A 225 4.90 -9.29 -8.66
N GLY A 226 4.01 -8.35 -8.35
CA GLY A 226 3.71 -7.99 -6.97
C GLY A 226 3.09 -9.17 -6.21
N LEU A 227 3.87 -9.86 -5.36
CA LEU A 227 3.37 -10.92 -4.50
C LEU A 227 3.12 -10.37 -3.09
N ASN A 228 1.85 -10.27 -2.70
CA ASN A 228 1.49 -9.91 -1.33
C ASN A 228 1.60 -11.12 -0.38
N TYR A 229 1.42 -10.91 0.92
CA TYR A 229 1.53 -11.99 1.92
C TYR A 229 0.45 -13.07 1.79
N ASP A 230 -0.70 -12.76 1.17
CA ASP A 230 -1.74 -13.76 0.86
C ASP A 230 -1.29 -14.70 -0.26
N CYS A 231 -0.70 -14.15 -1.33
CA CYS A 231 -0.05 -14.91 -2.39
C CYS A 231 1.09 -15.78 -1.85
N LEU A 232 1.97 -15.21 -1.02
CA LEU A 232 3.09 -15.95 -0.42
C LEU A 232 2.60 -17.10 0.47
N ARG A 233 1.54 -16.89 1.24
CA ARG A 233 0.92 -17.94 2.06
C ARG A 233 0.37 -19.08 1.20
N ALA A 234 -0.30 -18.76 0.11
CA ALA A 234 -0.83 -19.75 -0.83
C ALA A 234 0.29 -20.55 -1.52
N ILE A 235 1.35 -19.86 -1.96
CA ILE A 235 2.54 -20.51 -2.55
C ILE A 235 3.20 -21.42 -1.51
N ALA A 236 3.42 -20.94 -0.29
CA ALA A 236 4.05 -21.72 0.76
C ALA A 236 3.24 -22.99 1.11
N PHE A 237 1.91 -22.89 1.07
CA PHE A 237 1.03 -24.03 1.28
C PHE A 237 1.21 -25.10 0.19
N GLU A 238 1.15 -24.72 -1.09
CA GLU A 238 1.30 -25.64 -2.22
C GLU A 238 2.70 -26.30 -2.26
N LEU A 239 3.75 -25.53 -2.02
CA LEU A 239 5.11 -26.05 -1.95
C LEU A 239 5.27 -27.08 -0.81
N ASN A 240 4.66 -26.83 0.34
CA ASN A 240 4.69 -27.76 1.48
C ASN A 240 3.94 -29.07 1.20
N LEU A 241 2.96 -29.07 0.29
CA LEU A 241 2.30 -30.28 -0.22
C LEU A 241 3.17 -31.07 -1.20
N GLY A 242 4.26 -30.47 -1.69
CA GLY A 242 5.18 -31.06 -2.66
C GLY A 242 4.86 -30.71 -4.11
N THR A 243 3.91 -29.81 -4.37
CA THR A 243 3.64 -29.28 -5.70
C THR A 243 4.83 -28.43 -6.15
N PRO A 244 5.43 -28.68 -7.32
CA PRO A 244 6.49 -27.83 -7.87
C PRO A 244 5.99 -26.39 -8.07
N PHE A 245 6.83 -25.39 -7.81
CA PHE A 245 6.47 -23.97 -7.91
C PHE A 245 5.80 -23.60 -9.25
N LYS A 246 6.35 -24.10 -10.36
CA LYS A 246 5.84 -23.85 -11.72
C LYS A 246 4.45 -24.43 -11.98
N GLU A 247 4.04 -25.45 -11.24
CA GLU A 247 2.70 -26.02 -11.32
C GLU A 247 1.75 -25.24 -10.40
N ALA A 248 2.17 -24.98 -9.16
CA ALA A 248 1.39 -24.23 -8.18
C ALA A 248 0.93 -22.87 -8.72
N ILE A 249 1.83 -22.08 -9.34
CA ILE A 249 1.49 -20.75 -9.88
C ILE A 249 0.42 -20.80 -10.99
N LYS A 250 0.27 -21.93 -11.71
CA LYS A 250 -0.76 -22.04 -12.75
C LYS A 250 -2.16 -22.22 -12.19
N ASP A 251 -2.26 -22.82 -11.01
CA ASP A 251 -3.54 -23.14 -10.37
C ASP A 251 -3.97 -22.01 -9.40
N LEU A 252 -3.01 -21.27 -8.86
CA LEU A 252 -3.26 -20.15 -7.97
C LEU A 252 -3.87 -18.95 -8.71
N ASN A 253 -4.77 -18.23 -8.04
CA ASN A 253 -5.37 -16.99 -8.55
C ASN A 253 -4.41 -15.79 -8.45
N ILE A 254 -3.23 -15.93 -9.06
CA ILE A 254 -2.18 -14.90 -9.14
C ILE A 254 -2.10 -14.47 -10.60
N MET A 255 -2.84 -13.41 -10.94
CA MET A 255 -2.89 -12.88 -12.30
C MET A 255 -1.76 -11.87 -12.53
N ASN A 256 -1.12 -11.97 -13.71
CA ASN A 256 -0.19 -10.97 -14.19
C ASN A 256 -0.97 -9.87 -14.92
N PHE A 257 -1.02 -8.66 -14.35
CA PHE A 257 -1.54 -7.50 -15.06
C PHE A 257 -0.37 -6.90 -15.85
N THR A 258 -0.42 -6.98 -17.18
CA THR A 258 0.67 -6.71 -18.14
C THR A 258 1.15 -5.25 -18.24
N ASN A 259 1.02 -4.45 -17.18
CA ASN A 259 1.40 -3.03 -17.13
C ASN A 259 2.38 -2.72 -15.99
N GLU A 260 3.23 -3.68 -15.64
CA GLU A 260 4.26 -3.47 -14.63
C GLU A 260 5.30 -2.45 -15.12
N ARG A 261 5.66 -1.53 -14.22
CA ARG A 261 6.60 -0.43 -14.52
C ARG A 261 7.93 -0.65 -13.81
N TYR A 262 8.99 -0.28 -14.49
CA TYR A 262 10.36 -0.53 -14.08
C TYR A 262 11.22 0.71 -14.31
N ASP A 263 12.15 0.93 -13.39
CA ASP A 263 13.29 1.80 -13.59
C ASP A 263 14.38 1.03 -14.35
N VAL A 264 14.77 1.56 -15.50
CA VAL A 264 15.81 0.98 -16.35
C VAL A 264 17.04 1.86 -16.26
N THR A 265 18.14 1.32 -15.77
CA THR A 265 19.44 2.00 -15.70
C THR A 265 20.42 1.33 -16.64
N PHE A 266 21.09 2.11 -17.47
CA PHE A 266 22.19 1.64 -18.32
C PHE A 266 23.52 2.11 -17.78
N GLU A 267 24.49 1.21 -17.73
CA GLU A 267 25.90 1.54 -17.56
C GLU A 267 26.53 1.63 -18.96
N LEU A 268 27.13 2.78 -19.23
CA LEU A 268 27.82 3.07 -20.48
C LEU A 268 29.30 2.67 -20.38
N SER A 269 29.96 2.44 -21.53
CA SER A 269 31.36 2.02 -21.59
C SER A 269 32.36 3.03 -21.00
N ASP A 270 31.95 4.27 -20.76
CA ASP A 270 32.74 5.31 -20.09
C ASP A 270 32.53 5.35 -18.56
N GLY A 271 31.72 4.42 -18.02
CA GLY A 271 31.37 4.32 -16.61
C GLY A 271 30.25 5.26 -16.17
N THR A 272 29.60 5.97 -17.09
CA THR A 272 28.44 6.81 -16.77
C THR A 272 27.14 5.99 -16.72
N PHE A 273 26.17 6.46 -15.93
CA PHE A 273 24.87 5.80 -15.78
C PHE A 273 23.76 6.67 -16.36
N GLU A 274 22.88 6.05 -17.15
CA GLU A 274 21.67 6.67 -17.70
C GLU A 274 20.44 5.97 -17.12
N ARG A 275 19.62 6.69 -16.36
CA ARG A 275 18.45 6.14 -15.68
C ARG A 275 17.16 6.64 -16.33
N PHE A 276 16.28 5.70 -16.64
CA PHE A 276 14.97 5.92 -17.20
C PHE A 276 13.93 5.36 -16.25
N GLU A 277 13.22 6.26 -15.58
CA GLU A 277 12.18 5.90 -14.61
C GLU A 277 10.85 5.61 -15.32
N ASP A 278 10.00 4.83 -14.65
CA ASP A 278 8.58 4.65 -15.01
C ASP A 278 8.36 4.05 -16.41
N LYS A 279 9.13 3.01 -16.78
CA LYS A 279 9.02 2.35 -18.09
C LYS A 279 8.22 1.06 -18.00
N ILE A 280 7.24 0.90 -18.89
CA ILE A 280 6.52 -0.37 -19.05
C ILE A 280 7.47 -1.35 -19.71
N VAL A 281 7.90 -2.38 -18.97
CA VAL A 281 8.80 -3.42 -19.48
C VAL A 281 8.11 -4.78 -19.40
N ASP A 282 7.89 -5.43 -20.53
CA ASP A 282 7.28 -6.75 -20.56
C ASP A 282 8.34 -7.84 -20.38
N LEU A 283 8.74 -8.08 -19.13
CA LEU A 283 9.67 -9.16 -18.77
C LEU A 283 9.07 -10.57 -18.91
N PHE A 284 7.79 -10.69 -19.30
CA PHE A 284 7.07 -11.95 -19.45
C PHE A 284 6.85 -12.36 -20.90
N THR A 285 7.28 -11.52 -21.84
CA THR A 285 7.15 -11.85 -23.26
C THR A 285 7.88 -13.15 -23.57
N ASP A 286 7.24 -13.98 -24.40
CA ASP A 286 7.91 -15.13 -24.99
C ASP A 286 8.91 -14.74 -26.09
N SER A 287 8.92 -13.46 -26.48
CA SER A 287 9.87 -12.91 -27.43
C SER A 287 11.30 -13.06 -26.93
N GLU A 288 12.19 -13.43 -27.84
CA GLU A 288 13.63 -13.45 -27.61
C GLU A 288 14.25 -12.04 -27.77
N GLU A 289 13.45 -11.06 -28.16
CA GLU A 289 13.85 -9.68 -28.42
C GLU A 289 12.82 -8.69 -27.87
N LEU A 290 13.28 -7.79 -27.01
CA LEU A 290 12.53 -6.62 -26.55
C LEU A 290 13.28 -5.36 -26.91
N THR A 291 12.64 -4.49 -27.70
CA THR A 291 13.24 -3.23 -28.16
C THR A 291 12.63 -2.04 -27.44
N TYR A 292 13.48 -1.27 -26.74
CA TYR A 292 13.08 -0.04 -26.05
C TYR A 292 13.67 1.18 -26.73
N TYR A 293 12.83 2.21 -26.92
CA TYR A 293 13.25 3.53 -27.38
C TYR A 293 13.26 4.48 -26.18
N LEU A 294 14.44 4.97 -25.83
CA LEU A 294 14.65 5.78 -24.65
C LEU A 294 15.14 7.17 -25.08
N SER A 295 14.29 8.17 -24.84
CA SER A 295 14.55 9.55 -25.24
C SER A 295 15.64 10.19 -24.39
N ARG A 296 16.60 10.84 -25.04
CA ARG A 296 17.64 11.70 -24.46
C ARG A 296 17.33 13.15 -24.84
N ASN A 297 17.99 14.13 -24.21
CA ASN A 297 17.81 15.56 -24.52
C ASN A 297 18.08 15.93 -26.00
N ARG A 298 18.77 15.07 -26.78
CA ARG A 298 19.08 15.25 -28.21
C ARG A 298 19.21 13.90 -28.93
N GLY A 299 18.14 13.12 -29.05
CA GLY A 299 18.14 11.80 -29.71
C GLY A 299 17.44 10.69 -28.91
N ARG A 300 17.42 9.47 -29.44
CA ARG A 300 16.88 8.28 -28.76
C ARG A 300 17.88 7.13 -28.78
N ILE A 301 17.92 6.35 -27.71
CA ILE A 301 18.64 5.07 -27.69
C ILE A 301 17.64 3.97 -27.97
N SER A 302 17.90 3.16 -28.99
CA SER A 302 17.18 1.92 -29.27
C SER A 302 18.00 0.75 -28.74
N VAL A 303 17.47 0.02 -27.75
CA VAL A 303 18.13 -1.17 -27.19
C VAL A 303 17.23 -2.36 -27.38
N ALA A 304 17.72 -3.37 -28.09
CA ALA A 304 17.10 -4.69 -28.16
C ALA A 304 17.86 -5.66 -27.27
N PHE A 305 17.18 -6.35 -26.35
CA PHE A 305 17.80 -7.37 -25.50
C PHE A 305 16.88 -8.57 -25.31
N ASN A 306 17.45 -9.70 -24.88
CA ASN A 306 16.66 -10.89 -24.58
C ASN A 306 16.22 -10.89 -23.10
N PRO A 307 14.91 -10.78 -22.80
CA PRO A 307 14.41 -10.77 -21.41
C PRO A 307 14.65 -12.10 -20.67
N LYS A 308 14.73 -13.22 -21.39
CA LYS A 308 14.90 -14.55 -20.80
C LYS A 308 16.33 -14.79 -20.29
N LYS A 309 17.29 -13.96 -20.70
CA LYS A 309 18.70 -14.04 -20.32
C LYS A 309 19.11 -13.05 -19.22
N LEU A 310 18.15 -12.29 -18.68
CA LEU A 310 18.41 -11.41 -17.54
C LEU A 310 18.75 -12.25 -16.30
N VAL A 311 19.82 -11.86 -15.60
CA VAL A 311 20.21 -12.41 -14.31
C VAL A 311 19.54 -11.58 -13.22
N VAL A 312 18.87 -12.24 -12.27
CA VAL A 312 18.27 -11.56 -11.12
C VAL A 312 19.19 -11.69 -9.93
N ASP A 313 19.51 -10.58 -9.31
CA ASP A 313 20.11 -10.60 -7.98
C ASP A 313 19.02 -11.02 -6.97
N PRO A 314 19.15 -12.18 -6.31
CA PRO A 314 18.13 -12.69 -5.39
C PRO A 314 18.01 -11.86 -4.11
N ILE A 315 18.97 -10.99 -3.79
CA ILE A 315 18.92 -10.13 -2.61
C ILE A 315 18.22 -8.83 -2.93
N THR A 316 18.52 -8.22 -4.07
CA THR A 316 17.98 -6.91 -4.44
C THR A 316 16.74 -6.99 -5.34
N GLY A 317 16.49 -8.14 -5.96
CA GLY A 317 15.46 -8.33 -6.99
C GLY A 317 15.73 -7.58 -8.29
N ILE A 318 16.94 -7.03 -8.46
CA ILE A 318 17.33 -6.27 -9.66
C ILE A 318 17.68 -7.25 -10.77
N PHE A 319 17.06 -7.06 -11.94
CA PHE A 319 17.47 -7.76 -13.16
C PHE A 319 18.68 -7.05 -13.73
N SER A 320 19.65 -7.81 -14.21
CA SER A 320 20.84 -7.28 -14.86
C SER A 320 21.23 -8.11 -16.08
N ALA A 321 21.85 -7.47 -17.05
CA ALA A 321 22.57 -8.17 -18.09
C ALA A 321 23.72 -7.32 -18.62
N ASP A 322 24.79 -8.00 -19.02
CA ASP A 322 25.93 -7.38 -19.68
C ASP A 322 25.70 -7.26 -21.20
N SER A 323 26.62 -6.57 -21.87
CA SER A 323 26.61 -6.29 -23.30
C SER A 323 26.41 -7.51 -24.20
N SER A 324 26.81 -8.71 -23.73
CA SER A 324 26.57 -9.97 -24.42
C SER A 324 25.09 -10.35 -24.61
N ASN A 325 24.17 -9.72 -23.86
CA ASN A 325 22.73 -9.92 -23.98
C ASN A 325 22.05 -8.91 -24.92
N PHE A 326 22.77 -7.89 -25.38
CA PHE A 326 22.22 -6.91 -26.31
C PHE A 326 22.23 -7.50 -27.73
N ILE A 327 21.04 -7.54 -28.34
CA ILE A 327 20.81 -7.95 -29.73
C ILE A 327 21.13 -6.77 -30.65
N SER A 328 20.74 -5.56 -30.25
CA SER A 328 21.15 -4.32 -30.89
C SER A 328 21.18 -3.17 -29.88
N SER A 329 22.08 -2.22 -30.11
CA SER A 329 22.14 -0.96 -29.37
C SER A 329 22.47 0.14 -30.36
N GLU A 330 21.46 0.89 -30.79
CA GLU A 330 21.61 1.94 -31.80
C GLU A 330 21.25 3.30 -31.22
N PHE A 331 22.08 4.30 -31.51
CA PHE A 331 21.74 5.68 -31.27
C PHE A 331 20.98 6.23 -32.48
N ILE A 332 19.74 6.66 -32.25
CA ILE A 332 18.90 7.31 -33.24
C ILE A 332 19.06 8.82 -33.05
N PRO A 333 19.80 9.51 -33.93
CA PRO A 333 20.03 10.93 -33.79
C PRO A 333 18.74 11.72 -34.06
N GLU A 334 18.56 12.80 -33.31
CA GLU A 334 17.49 13.76 -33.54
C GLU A 334 17.81 14.60 -34.77
N ARG A 335 16.78 14.81 -35.59
CA ARG A 335 16.84 15.57 -36.84
C ARG A 335 15.98 16.80 -36.69
N GLU A 336 16.61 17.96 -36.62
CA GLU A 336 15.92 19.26 -36.60
C GLU A 336 16.28 20.04 -37.88
N TYR A 337 15.39 20.94 -38.28
CA TYR A 337 15.68 21.91 -39.34
C TYR A 337 15.91 23.26 -38.70
N ASP A 338 17.01 23.94 -39.06
CA ASP A 338 17.26 25.30 -38.60
C ASP A 338 16.32 26.31 -39.29
N GLU A 339 16.38 27.59 -38.89
CA GLU A 339 15.56 28.66 -39.48
C GLU A 339 15.83 28.89 -40.99
N ASN A 340 16.88 28.26 -41.55
CA ASN A 340 17.26 28.31 -42.95
C ASN A 340 17.02 26.97 -43.68
N ASP A 341 16.20 26.07 -43.11
CA ASP A 341 15.87 24.75 -43.66
C ASP A 341 17.07 23.79 -43.79
N ASN A 342 18.15 24.02 -43.04
CA ASN A 342 19.27 23.08 -42.97
C ASN A 342 19.01 22.00 -41.93
N LEU A 343 19.26 20.75 -42.33
CA LEU A 343 19.18 19.60 -41.42
C LEU A 343 20.32 19.64 -40.39
N ILE A 344 19.96 19.83 -39.13
CA ILE A 344 20.82 19.62 -37.96
C ILE A 344 20.60 18.20 -37.45
N VAL A 345 21.68 17.41 -37.40
CA VAL A 345 21.67 16.04 -36.86
C VAL A 345 22.47 16.00 -35.57
N SER A 346 21.88 15.52 -34.47
CA SER A 346 22.62 15.31 -33.22
C SER A 346 23.78 14.33 -33.44
N LYS A 347 24.98 14.64 -32.95
CA LYS A 347 26.13 13.72 -33.05
C LYS A 347 25.87 12.44 -32.25
N GLU A 348 26.18 11.31 -32.87
CA GLU A 348 26.21 10.02 -32.21
C GLU A 348 27.29 10.02 -31.11
N PRO A 349 26.94 9.71 -29.85
CA PRO A 349 27.92 9.58 -28.79
C PRO A 349 28.83 8.37 -29.06
N ALA A 350 30.14 8.53 -28.89
CA ALA A 350 31.14 7.46 -29.07
C ALA A 350 31.17 6.46 -27.90
N VAL A 351 30.01 6.15 -27.32
CA VAL A 351 29.88 5.39 -26.08
C VAL A 351 28.88 4.27 -26.32
N THR A 352 29.25 3.03 -25.97
CA THR A 352 28.41 1.84 -26.12
C THR A 352 27.76 1.47 -24.79
N LEU A 353 26.62 0.77 -24.84
CA LEU A 353 25.99 0.22 -23.65
C LEU A 353 26.80 -0.99 -23.17
N ASP A 354 27.19 -0.98 -21.90
CA ASP A 354 27.94 -2.09 -21.30
C ASP A 354 27.03 -2.98 -20.45
N LYS A 355 26.15 -2.39 -19.64
CA LYS A 355 25.19 -3.14 -18.82
C LYS A 355 23.82 -2.49 -18.75
N ILE A 356 22.81 -3.32 -18.48
CA ILE A 356 21.46 -2.90 -18.14
C ILE A 356 21.12 -3.40 -16.74
N PHE A 357 20.46 -2.55 -15.96
CA PHE A 357 19.84 -2.87 -14.68
C PHE A 357 18.36 -2.50 -14.77
N ILE A 358 17.47 -3.44 -14.47
CA ILE A 358 16.03 -3.21 -14.46
C ILE A 358 15.55 -3.49 -13.04
N LYS A 359 14.95 -2.47 -12.42
CA LYS A 359 14.41 -2.55 -11.07
C LYS A 359 12.93 -2.24 -11.13
N LYS A 360 12.10 -3.05 -10.49
CA LYS A 360 10.65 -2.79 -10.41
C LYS A 360 10.41 -1.45 -9.72
N ASP A 361 9.64 -0.57 -10.36
CA ASP A 361 9.24 0.69 -9.77
C ASP A 361 8.18 0.40 -8.70
N LYS A 362 8.48 0.74 -7.45
CA LYS A 362 7.54 0.59 -6.32
C LYS A 362 6.53 1.73 -6.26
N SER A 363 6.66 2.74 -7.12
CA SER A 363 5.95 4.01 -7.05
C SER A 363 5.16 4.36 -8.32
N ALA A 364 4.25 3.48 -8.73
CA ALA A 364 3.17 3.88 -9.62
C ALA A 364 2.15 4.74 -8.86
N SER A 365 2.51 6.00 -8.53
CA SER A 365 1.67 7.18 -8.24
C SER A 365 2.26 8.05 -7.13
N LEU A 366 2.47 9.34 -7.47
CA LEU A 366 2.95 10.45 -6.65
C LEU A 366 4.48 10.55 -6.54
N ALA A 367 5.06 11.38 -7.41
CA ALA A 367 6.37 11.96 -7.24
C ALA A 367 6.48 12.59 -5.84
N TYR A 368 7.43 12.11 -5.05
CA TYR A 368 7.74 12.70 -3.77
C TYR A 368 8.50 14.02 -3.99
N ALA A 369 8.23 15.01 -3.15
CA ALA A 369 9.21 16.08 -2.92
C ALA A 369 10.32 15.50 -2.03
N VAL A 370 11.36 14.94 -2.64
CA VAL A 370 12.63 14.64 -1.96
C VAL A 370 13.68 15.63 -2.43
#